data_AF-A0A5Z1DZQ5-F1
#
_entry.id   AF-A0A5Z1DZQ5-F1
#
_cell.length_a   1.000
_cell.length_b   1.000
_cell.length_c   1.000
_cell.angle_alpha   90.00
_cell.angle_beta   90.00
_cell.angle_gamma   90.00
#
_symmetry.space_group_name_H-M   'P 1'
#
loop_
_entity.id
_entity.type
_entity.pdbx_description
1 polymer ?
#
loop_
_entity_poly.entity_id
_entity_poly.type
_entity_poly.pdbx_seq_one_letter_code
_entity_poly.pdbx_strand_id
1 'polypeptide(L)' 'MKYFIDKNDNNQIYAYEDEVSDEQIKIGLTPINEEEFNSLINPPKSEEELLNEAKELKINEIN' A
#
# COMPACT_ATOMS: atom_id res chain seq x y z
N MET A 1 -6.60 -9.12 9.25
CA MET A 1 -5.15 -8.88 9.17
C MET A 1 -4.82 -7.63 9.97
N LYS A 2 -3.68 -7.60 10.65
CA LYS A 2 -3.17 -6.44 11.38
C LYS A 2 -2.04 -5.78 10.57
N TYR A 3 -2.13 -4.48 10.36
CA TYR A 3 -1.18 -3.74 9.54
C TYR A 3 -0.35 -2.77 10.37
N PHE A 4 0.94 -2.68 10.03
CA PHE A 4 1.88 -1.85 10.75
C PHE A 4 2.92 -1.23 9.81
N ILE A 5 3.47 -0.09 10.23
CA ILE A 5 4.54 0.61 9.53
C ILE A 5 5.73 0.89 10.45
N ASP A 6 6.93 0.65 9.95
CA ASP A 6 8.17 1.05 10.58
C ASP A 6 8.66 2.38 9.99
N LYS A 7 8.32 3.47 10.67
CA LYS A 7 8.74 4.82 10.25
C LYS A 7 10.24 5.07 10.42
N ASN A 8 10.94 4.22 11.17
CA ASN A 8 12.38 4.35 11.38
C ASN A 8 13.19 3.58 10.32
N ASP A 9 12.53 2.70 9.56
CA ASP A 9 13.16 1.82 8.57
C ASP A 9 12.52 2.04 7.19
N ASN A 10 12.79 3.19 6.56
CA ASN A 10 12.32 3.54 5.21
C ASN A 10 10.80 3.34 4.98
N ASN A 11 9.98 3.51 6.01
CA ASN A 11 8.53 3.29 5.95
C ASN A 11 8.17 1.84 5.57
N GLN A 12 8.99 0.86 5.97
CA GLN A 12 8.75 -0.57 5.73
C GLN A 12 7.39 -0.97 6.33
N ILE A 13 6.59 -1.67 5.53
CA ILE A 13 5.23 -2.07 5.92
C ILE A 13 5.22 -3.55 6.29
N TYR A 14 4.48 -3.89 7.33
CA TYR A 14 4.30 -5.26 7.82
C TYR A 14 2.80 -5.58 7.89
N ALA A 15 2.45 -6.76 7.41
CA ALA A 15 1.10 -7.33 7.52
C ALA A 15 1.20 -8.64 8.30
N TYR A 16 0.45 -8.73 9.39
CA TYR A 16 0.36 -9.91 10.23
C TYR A 16 -1.06 -10.48 10.17
N GLU A 17 -1.19 -11.79 10.35
CA GLU A 17 -2.50 -12.43 10.53
C GLU A 17 -3.13 -12.00 11.86
N ASP A 18 -4.46 -12.04 11.95
CA ASP A 18 -5.17 -11.63 13.17
C ASP A 18 -4.87 -12.56 14.36
N GLU A 19 -4.50 -13.82 14.07
CA GLU A 19 -4.09 -14.84 15.04
C GLU A 19 -2.71 -14.58 15.65
N VAL A 20 -1.93 -13.64 15.10
CA VAL A 20 -0.60 -13.29 15.62
C VAL A 20 -0.74 -12.53 16.94
N SER A 21 -0.10 -13.06 17.97
CA SER A 21 0.02 -12.42 19.29
C SER A 21 0.98 -11.24 19.24
N ASP A 22 0.73 -10.23 20.07
CA ASP A 22 1.52 -8.99 20.07
C ASP A 22 3.02 -9.22 20.39
N GLU A 23 3.36 -10.30 21.10
CA GLU A 23 4.74 -10.71 21.40
C GLU A 23 5.54 -11.14 20.15
N GLN A 24 4.84 -11.56 19.09
CA GLN A 24 5.45 -11.96 17.82
C GLN A 24 5.57 -10.78 16.84
N ILE A 25 4.94 -9.66 17.16
CA ILE A 25 4.98 -8.43 16.36
C ILE A 25 6.28 -7.70 16.68
N LYS A 26 6.98 -7.23 15.64
CA LYS A 26 8.21 -6.45 15.82
C LYS A 26 7.92 -5.22 16.67
N ILE A 27 8.76 -4.97 17.67
CA ILE A 27 8.62 -3.82 18.56
C ILE A 27 8.96 -2.50 17.84
N GLY A 28 8.31 -1.40 18.24
CA GLY A 28 8.54 -0.08 17.66
C GLY A 28 7.78 0.18 16.36
N LEU A 29 6.91 -0.74 15.95
CA LEU A 29 6.01 -0.56 14.82
C LEU A 29 4.82 0.35 15.19
N THR A 30 4.39 1.17 14.24
CA THR A 30 3.17 1.97 14.38
C THR A 30 2.01 1.22 13.73
N PRO A 31 0.92 0.91 14.44
CA PRO A 31 -0.27 0.31 13.84
C PRO A 31 -0.91 1.29 12.85
N ILE A 32 -1.32 0.76 11.70
CA ILE A 32 -2.06 1.48 10.66
C ILE A 32 -3.34 0.73 10.32
N ASN A 33 -4.33 1.44 9.79
CA ASN A 33 -5.54 0.80 9.30
C ASN A 33 -5.31 0.28 7.87
N GLU A 34 -6.29 -0.48 7.36
CA GLU A 34 -6.23 -1.06 6.02
C GLU A 34 -6.24 0.00 4.90
N GLU A 35 -6.90 1.14 5.11
CA GLU A 35 -6.96 2.23 4.14
C GLU A 35 -5.58 2.91 3.95
N GLU A 36 -4.90 3.18 5.05
CA GLU A 36 -3.52 3.68 5.08
C GLU A 36 -2.57 2.66 4.47
N PHE A 37 -2.72 1.38 4.83
CA PHE A 37 -1.93 0.29 4.24
C PHE A 37 -2.09 0.25 2.72
N ASN A 38 -3.32 0.21 2.22
CA ASN A 38 -3.63 0.18 0.79
C ASN A 38 -3.10 1.42 0.06
N SER A 39 -3.22 2.61 0.67
CA SER A 39 -2.69 3.84 0.08
C SER A 39 -1.16 3.84 -0.02
N LEU A 40 -0.47 3.13 0.89
CA LEU A 40 0.98 3.01 0.88
C LEU A 40 1.48 1.93 -0.10
N ILE A 41 0.81 0.78 -0.18
CA ILE A 41 1.21 -0.31 -1.09
C ILE A 41 0.73 -0.09 -2.53
N ASN A 42 -0.36 0.67 -2.69
CA ASN A 42 -0.94 1.03 -3.97
C ASN A 42 -1.03 2.56 -4.03
N PRO A 43 0.12 3.24 -4.13
CA PRO A 43 0.13 4.69 -4.21
C PRO A 43 -0.76 5.12 -5.39
N PRO A 44 -1.52 6.21 -5.25
CA PRO A 44 -2.30 6.73 -6.36
C PRO A 44 -1.36 6.94 -7.54
N LYS A 45 -1.75 6.40 -8.70
CA LYS A 45 -1.00 6.56 -9.94
C LYS A 45 -0.72 8.04 -10.14
N SER A 46 0.53 8.38 -10.43
CA SER A 46 0.91 9.75 -10.77
C SER A 46 0.04 10.26 -11.92
N GLU A 47 -0.19 11.57 -11.99
CA GLU A 47 -0.93 12.18 -13.10
C GLU A 47 -0.39 11.74 -14.48
N GLU A 48 0.91 11.50 -14.59
CA GLU A 48 1.56 11.02 -15.81
C GLU A 48 1.16 9.58 -16.18
N GLU A 49 1.04 8.68 -15.19
CA GLU A 49 0.56 7.30 -15.37
C GLU A 49 -0.93 7.30 -15.76
N LEU A 50 -1.75 8.11 -15.07
CA LEU A 50 -3.17 8.28 -15.39
C LEU A 50 -3.38 8.83 -16.82
N LEU A 51 -2.52 9.77 -17.24
CA LEU A 51 -2.57 10.35 -18.58
C LEU A 51 -2.17 9.33 -19.66
N ASN A 52 -1.19 8.47 -19.38
CA ASN A 52 -0.78 7.41 -20.30
C ASN A 52 -1.84 6.32 -20.44
N GLU A 53 -2.46 5.87 -19.34
CA GLU A 53 -3.60 4.93 -19.39
C GLU A 53 -4.79 5.50 -20.15
N ALA A 54 -5.13 6.77 -19.94
CA ALA A 54 -6.22 7.43 -20.66
C ALA A 54 -5.94 7.54 -22.18
N LYS A 55 -4.67 7.63 -22.58
CA LYS A 55 -4.26 7.62 -23.99
C LYS A 55 -4.31 6.22 -24.58
N GLU A 56 -3.88 5.19 -23.85
CA GLU A 56 -3.94 3.80 -24.29
C GLU A 56 -5.39 3.30 -24.45
N LEU A 57 -6.28 3.63 -23.52
CA LEU A 57 -7.71 3.28 -23.61
C LEU A 57 -8.36 3.87 -24.87
N LYS A 58 -8.06 5.12 -25.22
CA LYS A 58 -8.57 5.76 -26.44
C LYS A 58 -8.05 5.13 -27.73
N ILE A 59 -6.86 4.53 -27.71
CA ILE A 59 -6.27 3.86 -28.88
C ILE A 59 -6.91 2.48 -29.10
N ASN A 60 -7.25 1.78 -28.01
CA ASN A 60 -7.88 0.46 -28.11
C ASN A 60 -9.37 0.49 -28.51
N GLU A 61 -10.09 1.60 -28.33
CA GLU A 61 -11.48 1.73 -28.80
C GLU A 61 -11.61 2.00 -30.31
N ILE A 62 -10.49 2.20 -31.03
CA ILE A 62 -10.48 2.56 -32.46
C ILE A 62 -10.08 1.36 -33.36
N ASN A 63 -9.71 0.21 -32.79
CA ASN A 63 -9.34 -1.00 -33.56
C ASN A 63 -10.46 -2.03 -33.66
#